data_AF-B0MZF8-F1
#
_entry.id   AF-B0MZF8-F1
#
_cell.length_a   1.000
_cell.length_b   1.000
_cell.length_c   1.000
_cell.angle_alpha   90.00
_cell.angle_beta   90.00
_cell.angle_gamma   90.00
#
_symmetry.space_group_name_H-M   'P 1'
#
loop_
_entity.id
_entity.type
_entity.pdbx_description
1 polymer ?
#
loop_
_entity_poly.entity_id
_entity_poly.type
_entity_poly.pdbx_seq_one_letter_code
_entity_poly.pdbx_strand_id
1 'polypeptide(L)'
;MRNVRLNFRQQERSHLMENMIYNDLIRRGYSVDVGIVELTRIIEGRRRSSQYKIDFVVNVGNDKLYIQSALHVDTPEKKAQETFSLRNTGDFFRKIVVLDGNSKPWTDEDGVMYVGVIPFLLEDIVAEAIG
;
A
#
# COMPACT_ATOMS: atom_id res chain seq x y z
N MET A 1 0.44 5.64 29.64
CA MET A 1 0.58 6.73 28.64
C MET A 1 1.80 6.63 27.71
N ARG A 2 2.61 5.54 27.71
CA ARG A 2 3.76 5.38 26.78
C ARG A 2 3.35 4.92 25.36
N ASN A 3 2.42 3.97 25.25
CA ASN A 3 1.98 3.43 23.94
C ASN A 3 1.24 4.46 23.08
N VAL A 4 0.50 5.37 23.72
CA VAL A 4 -0.21 6.44 23.02
C VAL A 4 0.76 7.36 22.27
N ARG A 5 1.87 7.78 22.91
CA ARG A 5 2.90 8.61 22.26
C ARG A 5 3.66 7.89 21.16
N LEU A 6 3.89 6.58 21.30
CA LEU A 6 4.50 5.75 20.27
C LEU A 6 3.59 5.60 19.05
N ASN A 7 2.31 5.33 19.27
CA ASN A 7 1.31 5.25 18.20
C ASN A 7 1.17 6.60 17.47
N PHE A 8 1.15 7.73 18.19
CA PHE A 8 1.14 9.05 17.56
C PHE A 8 2.35 9.27 16.64
N ARG A 9 3.56 8.91 17.09
CA ARG A 9 4.77 9.01 16.25
C ARG A 9 4.74 8.08 15.05
N GLN A 10 4.18 6.87 15.19
CA GLN A 10 4.00 5.96 14.07
C GLN A 10 3.01 6.53 13.06
N GLN A 11 1.88 7.06 13.52
CA GLN A 11 0.87 7.68 12.66
C GLN A 11 1.46 8.88 11.89
N GLU A 12 2.22 9.75 12.56
CA GLU A 12 2.92 10.86 11.90
C GLU A 12 3.90 10.36 10.83
N ARG A 13 4.66 9.29 11.11
CA ARG A 13 5.60 8.70 10.13
C ARG A 13 4.89 8.09 8.94
N SER A 14 3.78 7.38 9.14
CA SER A 14 2.98 6.83 8.04
C SER A 14 2.53 7.94 7.10
N HIS A 15 1.95 9.03 7.64
CA HIS A 15 1.50 10.16 6.82
C HIS A 15 2.64 10.88 6.10
N LEU A 16 3.82 11.01 6.72
CA LEU A 16 4.98 11.57 6.04
C LEU A 16 5.45 10.69 4.88
N MET A 17 5.48 9.37 5.08
CA MET A 17 5.85 8.41 4.05
C MET A 17 4.84 8.40 2.89
N GLU A 18 3.54 8.39 3.18
CA GLU A 18 2.46 8.54 2.21
C GLU A 18 2.67 9.81 1.37
N ASN A 19 2.91 10.95 2.00
CA ASN A 19 3.15 12.21 1.30
C ASN A 19 4.40 12.19 0.43
N MET A 20 5.49 11.55 0.89
CA MET A 20 6.71 11.39 0.11
C MET A 20 6.47 10.56 -1.14
N ILE A 21 5.77 9.42 -1.00
CA ILE A 21 5.40 8.54 -2.11
C ILE A 21 4.51 9.29 -3.10
N TYR A 22 3.46 9.96 -2.62
CA TYR A 22 2.55 10.74 -3.47
C TYR A 22 3.29 11.80 -4.28
N ASN A 23 4.10 12.64 -3.62
CA ASN A 23 4.83 13.69 -4.29
C ASN A 23 5.79 13.15 -5.35
N ASP A 24 6.44 12.01 -5.08
CA ASP A 24 7.32 11.39 -6.06
C ASP A 24 6.57 10.84 -7.28
N LEU A 25 5.42 10.18 -7.05
CA LEU A 25 4.56 9.71 -8.13
C LEU A 25 4.09 10.87 -9.03
N ILE A 26 3.64 11.97 -8.44
CA ILE A 26 3.23 13.17 -9.17
C ILE A 26 4.41 13.80 -9.90
N ARG A 27 5.58 13.91 -9.25
CA ARG A 27 6.81 14.44 -9.85
C ARG A 27 7.25 13.65 -11.09
N ARG A 28 7.00 12.34 -11.11
CA ARG A 28 7.28 11.46 -12.26
C ARG A 28 6.21 11.50 -13.35
N GLY A 29 5.11 12.22 -13.14
CA GLY A 29 4.04 12.40 -14.13
C GLY A 29 2.97 11.31 -14.10
N TYR A 30 2.92 10.50 -13.04
CA TYR A 30 1.88 9.49 -12.89
C TYR A 30 0.52 10.11 -12.51
N SER A 31 -0.57 9.50 -13.00
CA SER A 31 -1.94 9.86 -12.60
C SER A 31 -2.32 9.05 -11.36
N VAL A 32 -2.46 9.71 -10.21
CA VAL A 32 -2.67 9.06 -8.91
C VAL A 32 -4.04 9.42 -8.32
N ASP A 33 -4.83 8.40 -8.00
CA ASP A 33 -6.09 8.49 -7.26
C ASP A 33 -6.00 7.75 -5.91
N VAL A 34 -7.05 7.85 -5.08
CA VAL A 34 -7.20 7.05 -3.86
C VAL A 34 -8.22 5.94 -4.11
N GLY A 35 -7.88 4.70 -3.73
CA GLY A 35 -8.74 3.53 -3.94
C GLY A 35 -9.59 3.19 -2.73
N ILE A 36 -10.79 2.63 -2.95
CA ILE A 36 -11.64 2.08 -1.89
C ILE A 36 -12.07 0.68 -2.30
N VAL A 37 -11.88 -0.28 -1.40
CA VAL A 37 -12.33 -1.67 -1.52
C VAL A 37 -13.47 -1.88 -0.53
N GLU A 38 -14.64 -2.26 -1.05
CA GLU A 38 -15.78 -2.65 -0.22
C GLU A 38 -15.76 -4.14 0.06
N LEU A 39 -15.81 -4.51 1.33
CA LEU A 39 -15.87 -5.89 1.76
C LEU A 39 -17.14 -6.14 2.55
N THR A 40 -17.97 -7.05 2.04
CA THR A 40 -19.16 -7.53 2.77
C THR A 40 -18.82 -8.82 3.50
N ARG A 41 -18.98 -8.83 4.82
CA ARG A 41 -18.87 -10.03 5.67
C ARG A 41 -20.17 -10.29 6.41
N ILE A 42 -20.45 -11.56 6.69
CA ILE A 42 -21.54 -11.94 7.59
C ILE A 42 -20.95 -12.12 8.98
N ILE A 43 -21.36 -11.26 9.91
CA ILE A 43 -20.96 -11.31 11.31
C ILE A 43 -22.25 -11.50 12.12
N GLU A 44 -22.31 -12.57 12.91
CA GLU A 44 -23.48 -12.91 13.74
C GLU A 44 -24.80 -12.98 12.94
N GLY A 45 -24.74 -13.57 11.74
CA GLY A 45 -25.90 -13.71 10.86
C GLY A 45 -26.37 -12.43 10.17
N ARG A 46 -25.68 -11.29 10.38
CA ARG A 46 -25.98 -10.01 9.70
C ARG A 46 -24.87 -9.66 8.71
N ARG A 47 -25.26 -9.20 7.52
CA ARG A 47 -24.33 -8.60 6.56
C ARG A 47 -23.83 -7.27 7.10
N ARG A 48 -22.51 -7.12 7.18
CA ARG A 48 -21.82 -5.84 7.43
C ARG A 48 -20.90 -5.55 6.26
N SER A 49 -21.02 -4.35 5.70
CA SER A 49 -20.08 -3.84 4.71
C SER A 49 -19.06 -2.95 5.40
N SER A 50 -17.79 -3.15 5.08
CA SER A 50 -16.67 -2.33 5.54
C SER A 50 -15.89 -1.83 4.33
N GLN A 51 -15.54 -0.55 4.34
CA GLN A 51 -14.67 0.06 3.33
C GLN A 51 -13.23 0.06 3.83
N TYR A 52 -12.32 -0.42 2.97
CA TYR A 52 -10.88 -0.38 3.19
C TYR A 52 -10.25 0.51 2.14
N LYS A 53 -9.42 1.45 2.56
CA LYS A 53 -8.72 2.34 1.63
C LYS A 53 -7.45 1.66 1.10
N ILE A 54 -7.12 2.01 -0.13
CA ILE A 54 -5.80 1.80 -0.73
C ILE A 54 -5.19 3.19 -0.87
N ASP A 55 -3.98 3.37 -0.37
CA ASP A 55 -3.35 4.69 -0.31
C ASP A 55 -3.26 5.34 -1.69
N PHE A 56 -2.83 4.58 -2.70
CA PHE A 56 -2.69 5.07 -4.07
C PHE A 56 -3.14 4.07 -5.13
N VAL A 57 -3.86 4.58 -6.13
CA VAL A 57 -4.19 3.91 -7.39
C VAL A 57 -3.50 4.69 -8.49
N VAL A 58 -2.46 4.10 -9.09
CA VAL A 58 -1.74 4.70 -10.21
C VAL A 58 -2.34 4.19 -11.51
N ASN A 59 -2.82 5.09 -12.36
CA ASN A 59 -3.39 4.76 -13.66
C ASN A 59 -2.34 4.99 -14.75
N VAL A 60 -2.04 3.96 -15.55
CA VAL A 60 -1.10 4.03 -16.66
C VAL A 60 -1.75 3.43 -17.91
N GLY A 61 -2.27 4.30 -18.78
CA GLY A 61 -3.06 3.89 -19.94
C GLY A 61 -4.30 3.11 -19.51
N ASN A 62 -4.39 1.84 -19.94
CA ASN A 62 -5.48 0.93 -19.56
C ASN A 62 -5.13 0.04 -18.34
N ASP A 63 -3.92 0.17 -17.80
CA ASP A 63 -3.45 -0.61 -16.65
C ASP A 63 -3.58 0.21 -15.35
N LYS A 64 -3.65 -0.51 -14.23
CA LYS A 64 -3.68 0.07 -12.90
C LYS A 64 -2.66 -0.61 -12.00
N LEU A 65 -2.11 0.16 -11.09
CA LEU A 65 -1.18 -0.30 -10.07
C LEU A 65 -1.66 0.21 -8.71
N TYR A 66 -1.83 -0.71 -7.77
CA TYR A 66 -2.17 -0.37 -6.39
C TYR A 66 -0.89 -0.25 -5.56
N ILE A 67 -0.77 0.83 -4.79
CA ILE A 67 0.35 1.05 -3.89
C ILE A 67 -0.20 1.27 -2.47
N GLN A 68 0.29 0.48 -1.52
CA GLN A 68 0.01 0.63 -0.09
C GLN A 68 1.31 0.96 0.63
N SER A 69 1.28 1.95 1.51
CA SER A 69 2.39 2.25 2.41
C SER A 69 2.23 1.47 3.71
N ALA A 70 3.31 0.88 4.23
CA ALA A 70 3.28 0.12 5.48
C ALA A 70 4.60 0.29 6.23
N LEU A 71 4.59 0.91 7.42
CA LEU A 71 5.83 1.13 8.16
C LEU A 71 6.52 -0.20 8.51
N HIS A 72 5.77 -1.17 9.04
CA HIS A 72 6.30 -2.43 9.58
C HIS A 72 5.40 -3.61 9.18
N VAL A 73 5.99 -4.62 8.55
CA VAL A 73 5.32 -5.90 8.20
C VAL A 73 5.98 -7.09 8.93
N ASP A 74 6.58 -6.81 10.08
CA ASP A 74 7.47 -7.73 10.80
C ASP A 74 6.78 -9.02 11.27
N THR A 75 5.46 -9.02 11.36
CA THR A 75 4.68 -10.21 11.72
C THR A 75 3.68 -10.58 10.61
N PRO A 76 3.36 -11.88 10.46
CA PRO A 76 2.36 -12.33 9.49
C PRO A 76 1.01 -11.63 9.66
N GLU A 77 0.61 -11.34 10.91
CA GLU A 77 -0.66 -10.67 11.21
C GLU A 77 -0.66 -9.21 10.72
N LYS A 78 0.44 -8.49 10.96
CA LYS A 78 0.60 -7.12 10.43
C LYS A 78 0.65 -7.13 8.92
N LYS A 79 1.41 -8.05 8.31
CA LYS A 79 1.46 -8.21 6.85
C LYS A 79 0.05 -8.46 6.29
N ALA A 80 -0.71 -9.37 6.89
CA ALA A 80 -2.07 -9.68 6.48
C ALA A 80 -3.02 -8.49 6.65
N GLN A 81 -2.84 -7.69 7.70
CA GLN A 81 -3.62 -6.48 7.96
C GLN A 81 -3.32 -5.37 6.94
N GLU A 82 -2.05 -5.05 6.71
CA GLU A 82 -1.63 -3.97 5.80
C GLU A 82 -1.93 -4.32 4.34
N THR A 83 -1.79 -5.59 3.96
CA THR A 83 -2.10 -6.05 2.59
C THR A 83 -3.57 -6.44 2.39
N PHE A 84 -4.41 -6.25 3.42
CA PHE A 84 -5.79 -6.71 3.42
C PHE A 84 -6.59 -6.08 2.26
N SER A 85 -6.50 -4.77 2.08
CA SER A 85 -7.19 -4.06 1.00
C SER A 85 -6.74 -4.56 -0.37
N LEU A 86 -5.42 -4.68 -0.58
CA LEU A 86 -4.83 -5.14 -1.83
C LEU A 86 -5.31 -6.55 -2.22
N ARG A 87 -5.28 -7.51 -1.28
CA ARG A 87 -5.71 -8.89 -1.51
C ARG A 87 -7.20 -9.03 -1.84
N ASN A 88 -8.02 -8.04 -1.47
CA ASN A 88 -9.47 -8.07 -1.64
C ASN A 88 -10.00 -7.13 -2.73
N THR A 89 -9.12 -6.56 -3.56
CA THR A 89 -9.49 -5.75 -4.74
C THR A 89 -10.39 -6.51 -5.72
N GLY A 90 -10.23 -7.83 -5.82
CA GLY A 90 -11.03 -8.67 -6.72
C GLY A 90 -10.59 -8.60 -8.19
N ASP A 91 -9.43 -8.00 -8.45
CA ASP A 91 -8.82 -7.87 -9.78
C ASP A 91 -7.38 -8.43 -9.80
N PHE A 92 -6.82 -8.51 -11.01
CA PHE A 92 -5.46 -8.97 -11.26
C PHE A 92 -4.47 -7.83 -11.50
N PHE A 93 -4.83 -6.59 -11.15
CA PHE A 93 -3.90 -5.47 -11.30
C PHE A 93 -2.73 -5.62 -10.33
N ARG A 94 -1.59 -5.06 -10.73
CA ARG A 94 -0.33 -5.16 -10.00
C ARG A 94 -0.44 -4.45 -8.65
N LYS A 95 0.28 -4.95 -7.66
CA LYS A 95 0.18 -4.53 -6.25
C LYS A 95 1.57 -4.34 -5.65
N ILE A 96 1.82 -3.16 -5.08
CA ILE A 96 3.08 -2.81 -4.42
C ILE A 96 2.81 -2.42 -2.96
N VAL A 97 3.68 -2.86 -2.07
CA VAL A 97 3.75 -2.43 -0.68
C VAL A 97 5.07 -1.71 -0.46
N VAL A 98 5.01 -0.43 -0.10
CA VAL A 98 6.19 0.38 0.20
C VAL A 98 6.44 0.37 1.71
N LEU A 99 7.61 -0.15 2.10
CA LEU A 99 8.05 -0.33 3.47
C LEU A 99 8.94 0.82 3.95
N ASP A 100 9.03 1.05 5.26
CA ASP A 100 10.06 1.96 5.79
C ASP A 100 11.49 1.40 5.53
N GLY A 101 12.45 2.30 5.33
CA GLY A 101 13.87 1.95 5.14
C GLY A 101 14.28 1.57 3.70
N ASN A 102 15.31 0.70 3.61
CA ASN A 102 16.08 0.44 2.38
C ASN A 102 15.98 -1.02 1.88
N SER A 103 14.85 -1.68 2.16
CA SER A 103 14.64 -3.07 1.72
C SER A 103 14.65 -3.16 0.19
N LYS A 104 15.43 -4.08 -0.37
CA LYS A 104 15.45 -4.32 -1.82
C LYS A 104 14.08 -4.83 -2.30
N PRO A 105 13.69 -4.57 -3.56
CA PRO A 105 12.48 -5.14 -4.14
C PRO A 105 12.45 -6.67 -4.05
N TRP A 106 11.31 -7.23 -3.66
CA TRP A 106 11.03 -8.67 -3.73
C TRP A 106 9.52 -8.91 -3.87
N THR A 107 9.13 -10.04 -4.45
CA THR A 107 7.72 -10.38 -4.67
C THR A 107 7.35 -11.61 -3.85
N ASP A 108 6.18 -11.59 -3.22
CA ASP A 108 5.66 -12.76 -2.51
C ASP A 108 4.91 -13.73 -3.42
N GLU A 109 4.50 -14.86 -2.84
CA GLU A 109 3.75 -15.92 -3.54
C GLU A 109 2.38 -15.46 -4.07
N ASP A 110 1.82 -14.39 -3.50
CA ASP A 110 0.55 -13.79 -3.92
C ASP A 110 0.75 -12.74 -5.04
N GLY A 111 1.97 -12.57 -5.53
CA GLY A 111 2.31 -11.61 -6.59
C GLY A 111 2.39 -10.15 -6.12
N VAL A 112 2.46 -9.90 -4.81
CA VAL A 112 2.61 -8.55 -4.25
C VAL A 112 4.10 -8.21 -4.18
N MET A 113 4.49 -7.09 -4.77
CA MET A 113 5.86 -6.58 -4.68
C MET A 113 6.04 -5.76 -3.40
N TYR A 114 7.13 -5.98 -2.68
CA TYR A 114 7.53 -5.22 -1.50
C TYR A 114 8.84 -4.52 -1.79
N VAL A 115 8.94 -3.24 -1.43
CA VAL A 115 10.14 -2.42 -1.65
C VAL A 115 10.25 -1.39 -0.53
N GLY A 116 11.47 -1.07 -0.09
CA GLY A 116 11.68 0.03 0.85
C GLY A 116 11.40 1.39 0.20
N VAL A 117 11.01 2.38 1.01
CA VAL A 117 10.75 3.75 0.53
C VAL A 117 12.01 4.38 -0.08
N ILE A 118 13.20 4.05 0.42
CA ILE A 118 14.46 4.57 -0.14
C ILE A 118 14.66 4.09 -1.59
N PRO A 119 14.69 2.78 -1.91
CA PRO A 119 14.82 2.33 -3.29
C PRO A 119 13.63 2.74 -4.16
N PHE A 120 12.41 2.78 -3.61
CA PHE A 120 11.23 3.27 -4.33
C PHE A 120 11.39 4.71 -4.85
N LEU A 121 12.00 5.59 -4.06
CA LEU A 121 12.23 6.98 -4.45
C LEU A 121 13.45 7.15 -5.37
N LEU A 122 14.42 6.23 -5.31
CA LEU A 122 15.64 6.30 -6.12
C LEU A 122 15.45 5.71 -7.52
N GLU A 123 14.70 4.62 -7.64
CA GLU A 123 14.45 3.87 -8.87
C GLU A 123 13.03 4.14 -9.37
N ASP A 124 12.72 3.87 -10.64
CA ASP A 124 11.34 3.97 -11.14
C ASP A 124 10.64 2.62 -11.03
N ILE A 125 10.37 2.22 -9.78
CA ILE A 125 9.75 0.93 -9.48
C ILE A 125 8.39 0.79 -10.17
N VAL A 126 7.66 1.89 -10.36
CA VAL A 126 6.38 1.88 -11.07
C VAL A 126 6.60 1.57 -12.56
N ALA A 127 7.59 2.16 -13.21
CA ALA A 127 7.91 1.85 -14.60
C ALA A 127 8.36 0.40 -14.77
N GLU A 128 9.19 -0.13 -13.87
CA GLU A 128 9.60 -1.54 -13.88
C GLU A 128 8.44 -2.48 -13.61
N ALA A 129 7.56 -2.09 -12.70
CA ALA A 129 6.38 -2.88 -12.38
C ALA A 129 5.42 -2.92 -13.55
N ILE A 130 5.37 -1.90 -14.43
CA ILE A 130 4.39 -1.79 -15.53
C ILE A 130 4.95 -2.26 -16.89
N GLY A 131 6.26 -2.14 -17.09
CA GLY A 131 6.99 -2.71 -18.25
C GLY A 131 6.96 -4.24 -18.28
#